data_AF-A0AAU7ZJY6-F1
#
_entry.id   AF-A0AAU7ZJY6-F1
#
_cell.length_a   1.000
_cell.length_b   1.000
_cell.length_c   1.000
_cell.angle_alpha   90.00
_cell.angle_beta   90.00
_cell.angle_gamma   90.00
#
_symmetry.space_group_name_H-M   'P 1'
#
loop_
_entity.id
_entity.type
_entity.pdbx_description
1 polymer ?
#
loop_
_entity_poly.entity_id
_entity_poly.type
_entity_poly.pdbx_seq_one_letter_code
_entity_poly.pdbx_strand_id
1 'polypeptide(L)'
;MFQFNYKLKVAERVKAKCERHPRYNPERDGRGGIKGGCSTCFSLFDLHQARLSLDAAHREFLRRALPWTRVRRSRTKPQLPKQDEPPMQNTTL
;
A
#
# COMPACT_ATOMS: atom_id res chain seq x y z
N MET A 1 -17.23 -25.30 7.84
CA MET A 1 -17.17 -23.82 7.85
C MET A 1 -16.08 -23.39 6.87
N PHE A 2 -16.44 -22.82 5.72
CA PHE A 2 -15.47 -22.46 4.69
C PHE A 2 -14.67 -21.23 5.13
N GLN A 3 -13.35 -21.38 5.30
CA GLN A 3 -12.43 -20.27 5.48
C GLN A 3 -12.00 -19.79 4.09
N PHE A 4 -12.55 -18.67 3.65
CA PHE A 4 -12.08 -18.00 2.44
C PHE A 4 -10.70 -17.40 2.71
N ASN A 5 -9.66 -18.00 2.10
CA ASN A 5 -8.29 -17.52 2.17
C ASN A 5 -7.86 -17.06 0.78
N TYR A 6 -7.58 -15.77 0.64
CA TYR A 6 -7.12 -15.18 -0.61
C TYR A 6 -5.93 -14.26 -0.35
N LYS A 7 -4.86 -14.45 -1.13
CA LYS A 7 -3.62 -13.66 -1.02
C LYS A 7 -3.25 -13.13 -2.39
N LEU A 8 -3.74 -11.94 -2.73
CA LEU A 8 -3.29 -11.20 -3.90
C LEU A 8 -2.23 -10.17 -3.49
N LYS A 9 -1.03 -10.32 -4.02
CA LYS A 9 0.02 -9.31 -3.93
C LYS A 9 0.03 -8.50 -5.22
N VAL A 10 -0.64 -7.34 -5.22
CA VAL A 10 -0.47 -6.36 -6.31
C VAL A 10 0.69 -5.44 -5.93
N ALA A 11 1.88 -5.73 -6.46
CA ALA A 11 3.08 -4.92 -6.25
C ALA A 11 3.48 -4.12 -7.50
N GLU A 12 2.64 -4.13 -8.54
CA GLU A 12 2.94 -3.48 -9.80
C GLU A 12 2.82 -1.97 -9.69
N ARG A 13 3.91 -1.25 -10.02
CA ARG A 13 3.94 0.21 -9.98
C ARG A 13 3.60 0.75 -11.35
N VAL A 14 2.34 1.13 -11.55
CA VAL A 14 1.93 1.78 -12.79
C VAL A 14 2.38 3.24 -12.80
N LYS A 15 3.32 3.57 -13.71
CA LYS A 15 3.70 4.94 -14.07
C LYS A 15 3.24 5.22 -15.49
N ALA A 16 1.99 5.61 -15.65
CA ALA A 16 1.42 5.88 -16.97
C ALA A 16 0.92 7.33 -17.06
N LYS A 17 1.07 7.94 -18.23
CA LYS A 17 0.51 9.24 -18.60
C LYS A 17 -0.13 9.13 -19.97
N CYS A 18 -1.17 9.90 -20.22
CA CYS A 18 -1.69 10.06 -21.56
C CYS A 18 -0.78 11.01 -22.35
N GLU A 19 -0.30 10.57 -23.51
CA GLU A 19 0.52 11.42 -24.40
C GLU A 19 -0.23 12.66 -24.90
N ARG A 20 -1.53 12.49 -25.20
CA ARG A 20 -2.40 13.60 -25.64
C ARG A 20 -2.73 14.58 -24.51
N HIS A 21 -2.76 14.08 -23.26
CA HIS A 21 -3.16 14.85 -22.08
C HIS A 21 -2.15 14.67 -20.95
N PRO A 22 -0.92 15.20 -21.07
CA PRO A 22 0.15 14.98 -20.10
C PRO A 22 -0.13 15.62 -18.73
N ARG A 23 -1.09 16.55 -18.67
CA ARG A 23 -1.50 17.25 -17.43
C ARG A 23 -2.69 16.61 -16.73
N TYR A 24 -3.39 15.66 -17.37
CA TYR A 24 -4.54 15.01 -16.76
C TYR A 24 -4.10 14.15 -15.57
N ASN A 25 -4.70 14.39 -14.41
CA ASN A 25 -4.47 13.61 -13.20
C ASN A 25 -5.80 13.02 -12.71
N PRO A 26 -5.99 11.68 -12.78
CA PRO A 26 -7.25 11.05 -12.39
C PRO A 26 -7.61 11.24 -10.91
N GLU A 27 -6.65 11.48 -10.02
CA GLU A 27 -6.89 11.73 -8.58
C GLU A 27 -7.41 13.14 -8.31
N ARG A 28 -6.97 14.13 -9.11
CA ARG A 28 -7.34 15.55 -8.92
C ARG A 28 -8.51 15.98 -9.79
N ASP A 29 -8.48 15.60 -11.07
CA ASP A 29 -9.43 16.08 -12.06
C ASP A 29 -10.67 15.17 -12.18
N GLY A 30 -10.54 13.92 -11.72
CA GLY A 30 -11.57 12.90 -11.80
C GLY A 30 -12.07 12.65 -13.23
N ARG A 31 -13.25 12.04 -13.35
CA ARG A 31 -13.83 11.71 -14.66
C ARG A 31 -14.18 12.95 -15.50
N GLY A 32 -14.53 14.06 -14.85
CA GLY A 32 -14.90 15.32 -15.51
C GLY A 32 -13.73 16.04 -16.17
N GLY A 33 -12.49 15.76 -15.76
CA GLY A 33 -11.29 16.34 -16.37
C GLY A 33 -10.88 15.75 -17.71
N ILE A 34 -11.58 14.71 -18.18
CA ILE A 34 -11.24 14.00 -19.41
C ILE A 34 -11.65 14.85 -20.62
N LYS A 35 -10.65 15.31 -21.38
CA LYS A 35 -10.87 16.12 -22.57
C LYS A 35 -11.14 15.25 -23.79
N GLY A 36 -12.16 15.63 -24.55
CA GLY A 36 -12.46 15.05 -25.88
C GLY A 36 -12.72 13.54 -25.88
N GLY A 37 -13.18 12.97 -24.76
CA GLY A 37 -13.47 11.54 -24.67
C GLY A 37 -12.26 10.62 -24.85
N CYS A 38 -11.07 11.05 -24.42
CA CYS A 38 -9.84 10.28 -24.60
C CYS A 38 -9.88 8.91 -23.90
N SER A 39 -9.80 7.83 -24.68
CA SER A 39 -9.81 6.44 -24.19
C SER A 39 -8.70 6.16 -23.18
N THR A 40 -7.47 6.64 -23.42
CA THR A 40 -6.35 6.47 -22.49
C THR A 40 -6.62 7.15 -21.14
N CYS A 41 -7.21 8.35 -21.14
CA CYS A 41 -7.57 9.04 -19.91
C CYS A 41 -8.68 8.31 -19.15
N PHE A 42 -9.64 7.71 -19.86
CA PHE A 42 -10.63 6.83 -19.25
C PHE A 42 -9.99 5.59 -18.61
N SER A 43 -9.13 4.86 -19.33
CA SER A 43 -8.45 3.68 -18.76
C SER A 43 -7.60 4.03 -17.54
N LEU A 44 -6.91 5.18 -17.55
CA LEU A 44 -6.17 5.67 -16.39
C LEU A 44 -7.09 5.98 -15.19
N PHE A 45 -8.25 6.57 -15.45
CA PHE A 45 -9.25 6.85 -14.44
C PHE A 45 -9.85 5.56 -13.87
N ASP A 46 -10.21 4.60 -14.72
CA ASP A 46 -10.80 3.33 -14.30
C ASP A 46 -9.81 2.53 -13.43
N LEU A 47 -8.52 2.53 -13.79
CA LEU A 47 -7.48 1.92 -12.98
C LEU A 47 -7.38 2.57 -11.60
N HIS A 48 -7.44 3.90 -11.54
CA HIS A 48 -7.45 4.64 -10.27
C HIS A 48 -8.68 4.29 -9.42
N GLN A 49 -9.86 4.23 -10.04
CA GLN A 49 -11.10 3.89 -9.38
C GLN A 49 -11.12 2.45 -8.86
N ALA A 50 -10.56 1.51 -9.62
CA ALA A 50 -10.43 0.11 -9.22
C ALA A 50 -9.54 -0.03 -7.97
N ARG A 51 -8.42 0.71 -7.92
CA ARG A 51 -7.55 0.75 -6.74
C ARG A 51 -8.30 1.25 -5.50
N LEU A 52 -9.02 2.37 -5.61
CA LEU A 52 -9.79 2.92 -4.50
C LEU A 52 -10.87 1.95 -4.01
N SER A 53 -11.56 1.29 -4.95
CA SER A 53 -12.59 0.29 -4.65
C SER A 53 -12.01 -0.90 -3.90
N LEU A 54 -10.85 -1.39 -4.33
CA LEU A 54 -10.11 -2.47 -3.66
C LEU A 54 -9.72 -2.08 -2.23
N ASP A 55 -9.13 -0.89 -2.06
CA ASP A 55 -8.71 -0.39 -0.74
C ASP A 55 -9.91 -0.23 0.21
N ALA A 56 -11.04 0.28 -0.29
CA ALA A 56 -12.28 0.41 0.47
C ALA A 56 -12.83 -0.96 0.90
N ALA A 57 -12.94 -1.91 -0.04
CA ALA A 57 -13.41 -3.26 0.23
C ALA A 57 -12.51 -3.98 1.25
N HIS A 58 -11.19 -3.81 1.14
CA HIS A 58 -10.24 -4.39 2.09
C HIS A 58 -10.39 -3.80 3.50
N ARG A 59 -10.50 -2.46 3.62
CA ARG A 59 -10.74 -1.79 4.91
C ARG A 59 -12.06 -2.23 5.54
N GLU A 60 -13.12 -2.30 4.74
CA GLU A 60 -14.44 -2.77 5.18
C GLU A 60 -14.36 -4.20 5.72
N PHE A 61 -13.71 -5.08 4.98
CA PHE A 61 -13.53 -6.47 5.38
C PHE A 61 -12.78 -6.56 6.70
N LEU A 62 -11.64 -5.88 6.86
CA LEU A 62 -10.88 -5.88 8.12
C LEU A 62 -11.71 -5.35 9.30
N ARG A 63 -12.55 -4.33 9.07
CA ARG A 63 -13.45 -3.79 10.11
C ARG A 63 -14.45 -4.85 10.60
N ARG A 64 -15.06 -5.59 9.68
CA ARG A 64 -16.02 -6.66 10.00
C ARG A 64 -15.34 -7.91 10.55
N ALA A 65 -14.12 -8.17 10.10
CA ALA A 65 -13.36 -9.36 10.46
C ALA A 65 -12.61 -9.22 11.78
N LEU A 66 -12.44 -8.01 12.32
CA LEU A 66 -11.81 -7.72 13.62
C LEU A 66 -12.23 -8.66 14.77
N PRO A 67 -13.50 -9.03 14.96
CA PRO A 67 -13.91 -9.90 16.08
C PRO A 67 -13.38 -11.34 15.99
N TRP A 68 -13.03 -11.81 14.79
CA TRP A 68 -12.68 -13.21 14.54
C TRP A 68 -11.39 -13.39 13.71
N THR A 69 -10.71 -12.31 13.35
CA THR A 69 -9.37 -12.34 12.79
C THR A 69 -8.36 -11.95 13.86
N ARG A 70 -7.45 -12.88 14.19
CA ARG A 70 -6.23 -12.51 14.89
C ARG A 70 -5.41 -11.68 13.92
N VAL A 71 -5.53 -10.35 13.98
CA VAL A 71 -4.55 -9.46 13.38
C VAL A 71 -3.23 -9.87 14.00
N ARG A 72 -2.40 -10.57 13.22
CA ARG A 72 -1.06 -10.97 13.65
C ARG A 72 -0.33 -9.64 13.83
N ARG A 73 -0.31 -9.12 15.07
CA ARG A 73 0.55 -7.99 15.44
C ARG A 73 1.93 -8.41 14.96
N SER A 74 2.40 -7.82 13.87
CA SER A 74 3.77 -8.01 13.43
C SER A 74 4.60 -7.64 14.64
N ARG A 75 5.20 -8.64 15.28
CA ARG A 75 6.02 -8.46 16.45
C ARG A 75 7.25 -7.73 15.97
N THR A 76 7.19 -6.39 15.91
CA THR A 76 8.37 -5.55 15.77
C THR A 76 9.22 -5.91 16.98
N LYS A 77 10.26 -6.70 16.73
CA LYS A 77 11.18 -7.17 17.77
C LYS A 77 11.77 -5.89 18.39
N PRO A 78 11.57 -5.61 19.68
CA PRO A 78 12.25 -4.49 20.32
C PRO A 78 13.74 -4.77 20.17
N GLN A 79 14.44 -3.89 19.47
CA GLN A 79 15.88 -3.95 19.34
C GLN A 79 16.44 -3.64 20.73
N LEU A 80 16.90 -4.68 21.43
CA LEU A 80 17.58 -4.54 22.71
C LEU A 80 18.82 -3.65 22.50
N PRO A 81 19.02 -2.59 23.32
CA PRO A 81 20.21 -1.76 23.20
C PRO A 81 21.45 -2.63 23.45
N LYS A 82 22.42 -2.57 22.52
CA LYS A 82 23.73 -3.19 22.69
C LYS A 82 24.38 -2.58 23.93
N GLN A 83 24.75 -3.41 24.89
CA GLN A 83 25.60 -3.00 26.00
C GLN A 83 26.98 -2.68 25.44
N ASP A 84 27.47 -1.48 25.71
CA ASP A 84 28.86 -1.07 25.46
C ASP A 84 29.79 -1.92 26.34
N GLU A 85 30.80 -2.53 25.72
CA GLU A 85 31.85 -3.27 26.43
C GLU A 85 32.66 -2.34 27.35
N PRO A 86 33.05 -2.80 28.56
CA PRO A 86 33.93 -2.02 29.42
C PRO A 86 35.38 -2.03 28.89
N PRO A 87 36.13 -0.93 29.02
CA PRO A 87 37.51 -0.85 28.54
C PRO A 87 38.43 -1.77 29.37
N MET A 88 39.16 -2.65 28.68
CA MET A 88 40.23 -3.46 29.26
C MET A 88 41.31 -2.56 29.89
N GLN A 89 41.59 -2.81 31.17
CA GLN A 89 42.71 -2.20 31.89
C GLN A 89 44.00 -2.95 31.54
N ASN A 90 44.90 -2.28 30.84
CA ASN A 90 46.25 -2.79 30.59
C ASN A 90 47.12 -2.51 31.82
N THR A 91 47.43 -3.58 32.56
CA THR A 91 48.48 -3.60 33.57
C THR A 91 49.80 -3.93 32.87
N THR A 92 50.76 -3.02 32.90
CA THR A 92 52.16 -3.36 32.61
C THR A 92 53.04 -2.80 33.74
N LEU A 93 53.88 -3.68 34.26
CA LEU A 93 54.96 -3.45 35.24
C LEU A 93 56.01 -2.46 34.73
#